data_AF-A0A7S1VKS5-F1
#
_entry.id   AF-A0A7S1VKS5-F1
#
_cell.length_a   1.000
_cell.length_b   1.000
_cell.length_c   1.000
_cell.angle_alpha   90.00
_cell.angle_beta   90.00
_cell.angle_gamma   90.00
#
_symmetry.space_group_name_H-M   'P 1'
#
loop_
_entity.id
_entity.type
_entity.pdbx_description
1 polymer ?
#
loop_
_entity_poly.entity_id
_entity_poly.type
_entity_poly.pdbx_seq_one_letter_code
_entity_poly.pdbx_strand_id
1 'polypeptide(L)'
;MMTLLSSVERVAGLLTLFMMLLPKLAHAEGDFCATGFIMDQYCIDEERMIDNGRLTLVEPEEHSIHCLVDVGRCVESPFEILAEPKNADGEYTRVAELDEDGKEKAIMLARSVGSCSTCTGDGDQRKGFRATVKGTLDPTTTLAEVPRVLVTEVLPDTVPCPDAPTVAPGTTSAPTAASDANKLSQVVSVSLAFMLVGAFVQSL
;
A
#
# COMPACT_ATOMS: atom_id res chain seq x y z
N MET A 1 65.53 26.69 5.83
CA MET A 1 64.22 26.48 6.47
C MET A 1 63.35 27.65 6.06
N MET A 2 62.42 27.46 5.11
CA MET A 2 60.99 27.17 5.35
C MET A 2 60.30 28.40 5.99
N THR A 3 59.25 29.02 5.47
CA THR A 3 58.24 28.62 4.47
C THR A 3 57.36 29.86 4.13
N LEU A 4 57.10 30.02 2.83
CA LEU A 4 55.89 30.47 2.13
C LEU A 4 54.77 31.22 2.89
N LEU A 5 54.39 32.37 2.30
CA LEU A 5 53.07 33.01 2.39
C LEU A 5 51.98 32.07 1.83
N SER A 6 50.74 32.14 2.35
CA SER A 6 49.50 32.08 1.54
C SER A 6 48.23 32.15 2.39
N SER A 7 47.54 33.30 2.29
CA SER A 7 46.11 33.41 1.98
C SER A 7 45.12 32.48 2.70
N VAL A 8 44.63 32.90 3.87
CA VAL A 8 43.44 32.36 4.54
C VAL A 8 42.33 33.40 4.51
N GLU A 9 41.87 33.79 3.31
CA GLU A 9 40.60 34.51 3.16
C GLU A 9 39.98 34.11 1.81
N ARG A 10 38.67 33.82 1.81
CA ARG A 10 37.76 33.68 0.64
C ARG A 10 37.36 32.28 0.13
N VAL A 11 36.94 31.34 0.99
CA VAL A 11 36.14 30.18 0.52
C VAL A 11 34.93 29.89 1.42
N ALA A 12 34.12 30.92 1.72
CA ALA A 12 32.96 30.78 2.60
C ALA A 12 31.62 31.22 1.97
N GLY A 13 31.55 31.37 0.63
CA GLY A 13 30.44 32.12 0.01
C GLY A 13 29.75 31.51 -1.20
N LEU A 14 29.93 30.22 -1.51
CA LEU A 14 29.35 29.65 -2.75
C LEU A 14 28.86 28.20 -2.65
N LEU A 15 28.42 27.75 -1.47
CA LEU A 15 27.84 26.41 -1.29
C LEU A 15 26.54 26.39 -0.48
N THR A 16 25.74 27.46 -0.57
CA THR A 16 24.47 27.59 0.17
C THR A 16 23.28 27.99 -0.71
N LEU A 17 23.31 27.71 -2.02
CA LEU A 17 22.18 28.02 -2.92
C LEU A 17 21.86 26.91 -3.94
N PHE A 18 22.13 25.64 -3.61
CA PHE A 18 21.64 24.49 -4.38
C PHE A 18 20.98 23.44 -3.49
N MET A 19 20.24 23.90 -2.47
CA MET A 19 19.43 23.08 -1.56
C MET A 19 18.00 23.64 -1.46
N MET A 20 17.47 24.20 -2.55
CA MET A 20 16.09 24.70 -2.61
C MET A 20 15.43 24.45 -3.97
N LEU A 21 15.56 23.24 -4.52
CA LEU A 21 14.64 22.78 -5.56
C LEU A 21 14.68 21.25 -5.70
N LEU A 22 14.41 20.53 -4.61
CA LEU A 22 13.88 19.17 -4.74
C LEU A 22 12.42 19.34 -5.16
N PRO A 23 12.00 18.96 -6.38
CA PRO A 23 10.58 18.87 -6.68
C PRO A 23 9.97 17.92 -5.63
N LYS A 24 8.89 18.37 -4.98
CA LYS A 24 8.02 17.51 -4.17
C LYS A 24 7.73 16.28 -5.03
N LEU A 25 8.19 15.11 -4.57
CA LEU A 25 7.95 13.85 -5.27
C LEU A 25 6.45 13.75 -5.53
N ALA A 26 6.10 13.68 -6.82
CA ALA A 26 4.83 13.13 -7.25
C ALA A 26 4.78 11.71 -6.71
N HIS A 27 3.69 11.37 -6.00
CA HIS A 27 3.39 9.99 -5.64
C HIS A 27 3.34 9.20 -6.94
N ALA A 28 4.26 8.26 -7.13
CA ALA A 28 4.36 7.52 -8.37
C ALA A 28 3.14 6.60 -8.46
N GLU A 29 2.56 6.45 -9.66
CA GLU A 29 1.61 5.37 -9.90
C GLU A 29 2.31 4.05 -9.56
N GLY A 30 1.85 3.36 -8.51
CA GLY A 30 2.52 2.18 -7.95
C GLY A 30 2.94 2.30 -6.47
N ASP A 31 2.87 3.49 -5.88
CA ASP A 31 3.11 3.67 -4.46
C ASP A 31 1.95 3.10 -3.63
N PHE A 32 2.28 2.27 -2.63
CA PHE A 32 1.35 1.72 -1.65
C PHE A 32 1.52 2.45 -0.32
N CYS A 33 0.41 2.86 0.29
CA CYS A 33 0.38 3.27 1.69
C CYS A 33 -0.94 2.88 2.34
N ALA A 34 -0.88 2.17 3.46
CA ALA A 34 -2.05 1.84 4.27
C ALA A 34 -1.72 1.92 5.76
N THR A 35 -2.71 2.30 6.56
CA THR A 35 -2.64 2.25 8.04
C THR A 35 -3.76 1.35 8.54
N GLY A 36 -3.43 0.40 9.41
CA GLY A 36 -4.35 -0.67 9.75
C GLY A 36 -3.80 -1.63 10.80
N PHE A 37 -4.59 -2.65 11.13
CA PHE A 37 -4.12 -3.74 11.98
C PHE A 37 -3.18 -4.65 11.19
N ILE A 38 -2.08 -5.05 11.81
CA ILE A 38 -1.21 -6.08 11.26
C ILE A 38 -1.59 -7.41 11.90
N MET A 39 -1.87 -8.41 11.07
CA MET A 39 -2.27 -9.74 11.51
C MET A 39 -1.51 -10.83 10.75
N ASP A 40 -1.24 -11.94 11.42
CA ASP A 40 -0.73 -13.15 10.76
C ASP A 40 -1.87 -13.88 10.02
N GLN A 41 -1.56 -14.40 8.84
CA GLN A 41 -2.51 -15.16 8.02
C GLN A 41 -3.00 -16.42 8.73
N TYR A 42 -2.18 -17.04 9.58
CA TYR A 42 -2.61 -18.22 10.31
C TYR A 42 -3.86 -17.95 11.17
N CYS A 43 -3.88 -16.86 11.95
CA CYS A 43 -5.08 -16.48 12.68
C CYS A 43 -6.22 -16.06 11.73
N ILE A 44 -5.93 -15.33 10.65
CA ILE A 44 -6.97 -14.94 9.66
C ILE A 44 -7.70 -16.19 9.12
N ASP A 45 -6.94 -17.20 8.69
CA ASP A 45 -7.46 -18.38 8.01
C ASP A 45 -8.19 -19.35 8.96
N GLU A 46 -7.89 -19.32 10.26
CA GLU A 46 -8.63 -20.08 11.28
C GLU A 46 -9.98 -19.43 11.64
N GLU A 47 -10.29 -18.23 11.12
CA GLU A 47 -11.46 -17.38 11.43
C GLU A 47 -11.57 -16.91 12.90
N ARG A 48 -10.91 -17.62 13.81
CA ARG A 48 -10.80 -17.31 15.24
C ARG A 48 -9.34 -17.31 15.66
N MET A 49 -8.97 -16.27 16.41
CA MET A 49 -7.60 -16.12 16.91
C MET A 49 -7.30 -17.22 17.93
N ILE A 50 -6.12 -17.83 17.82
CA ILE A 50 -5.75 -18.97 18.68
C ILE A 50 -5.43 -18.58 20.13
N ASP A 51 -5.15 -17.31 20.38
CA ASP A 51 -4.80 -16.78 21.70
C ASP A 51 -6.03 -16.49 22.57
N ASN A 52 -7.16 -16.09 21.97
CA ASN A 52 -8.33 -15.60 22.69
C ASN A 52 -9.70 -16.09 22.15
N GLY A 53 -9.73 -16.73 20.98
CA GLY A 53 -10.94 -17.27 20.33
C GLY A 53 -11.90 -16.24 19.71
N ARG A 54 -11.51 -14.96 19.67
CA ARG A 54 -12.27 -13.85 19.04
C ARG A 54 -12.24 -13.95 17.52
N LEU A 55 -13.22 -13.31 16.88
CA LEU A 55 -13.35 -13.35 15.43
C LEU A 55 -12.30 -12.43 14.79
N THR A 56 -11.58 -12.94 13.79
CA THR A 56 -10.36 -12.32 13.29
C THR A 56 -10.61 -11.03 12.52
N LEU A 57 -11.47 -11.08 11.51
CA LEU A 57 -11.85 -9.91 10.70
C LEU A 57 -12.94 -9.04 11.35
N VAL A 58 -13.38 -9.36 12.57
CA VAL A 58 -14.39 -8.57 13.31
C VAL A 58 -13.76 -7.83 14.48
N GLU A 59 -12.86 -8.47 15.22
CA GLU A 59 -12.25 -7.95 16.45
C GLU A 59 -10.71 -7.97 16.37
N PRO A 60 -10.06 -7.48 15.28
CA PRO A 60 -8.59 -7.52 15.14
C PRO A 60 -7.84 -6.77 16.25
N GLU A 61 -8.49 -5.84 16.94
CA GLU A 61 -7.96 -5.16 18.13
C GLU A 61 -7.71 -6.10 19.32
N GLU A 62 -8.35 -7.27 19.33
CA GLU A 62 -8.13 -8.29 20.36
C GLU A 62 -6.90 -9.15 20.10
N HIS A 63 -6.33 -9.11 18.89
CA HIS A 63 -5.17 -9.92 18.52
C HIS A 63 -3.94 -9.55 19.34
N SER A 64 -3.37 -10.51 20.09
CA SER A 64 -2.26 -10.22 20.98
C SER A 64 -0.94 -10.02 20.22
N ILE A 65 -0.09 -9.13 20.75
CA ILE A 65 1.29 -8.99 20.25
C ILE A 65 2.07 -10.30 20.40
N HIS A 66 1.74 -11.12 21.41
CA HIS A 66 2.38 -12.41 21.63
C HIS A 66 2.27 -13.33 20.40
N CYS A 67 1.10 -13.37 19.74
CA CYS A 67 0.95 -14.11 18.49
C CYS A 67 1.86 -13.57 17.38
N LEU A 68 2.01 -12.25 17.28
CA LEU A 68 2.80 -11.62 16.22
C LEU A 68 4.32 -11.77 16.39
N VAL A 69 4.82 -12.12 17.58
CA VAL A 69 6.27 -12.05 17.87
C VAL A 69 6.87 -13.28 18.53
N ASP A 70 6.05 -14.12 19.18
CA ASP A 70 6.51 -15.24 20.01
C ASP A 70 5.91 -16.60 19.59
N VAL A 71 4.71 -16.63 19.00
CA VAL A 71 4.03 -17.88 18.64
C VAL A 71 4.50 -18.36 17.26
N GLY A 72 5.33 -19.40 17.23
CA GLY A 72 5.99 -19.89 16.02
C GLY A 72 5.06 -20.03 14.81
N ARG A 73 3.90 -20.70 14.96
CA ARG A 73 2.96 -20.89 13.84
C ARG A 73 2.40 -19.58 13.27
N CYS A 74 2.16 -18.58 14.12
CA CYS A 74 1.70 -17.27 13.70
C CYS A 74 2.83 -16.51 12.98
N VAL A 75 4.01 -16.44 13.61
CA VAL A 75 5.19 -15.73 13.09
C VAL A 75 5.71 -16.34 11.77
N GLU A 76 5.59 -17.65 11.60
CA GLU A 76 6.00 -18.37 10.39
C GLU A 76 5.04 -18.15 9.22
N SER A 77 3.79 -17.76 9.48
CA SER A 77 2.82 -17.44 8.43
C SER A 77 3.04 -16.02 7.86
N PRO A 78 2.58 -15.72 6.64
CA PRO A 78 2.63 -14.37 6.10
C PRO A 78 1.82 -13.38 6.93
N PHE A 79 2.20 -12.10 6.88
CA PHE A 79 1.50 -11.03 7.62
C PHE A 79 0.73 -10.16 6.64
N GLU A 80 -0.43 -9.67 7.06
CA GLU A 80 -1.27 -8.78 6.29
C GLU A 80 -1.60 -7.51 7.04
N ILE A 81 -1.88 -6.45 6.28
CA ILE A 81 -2.51 -5.25 6.79
C ILE A 81 -4.01 -5.25 6.50
N LEU A 82 -4.80 -4.97 7.54
CA LEU A 82 -6.26 -4.92 7.49
C LEU A 82 -6.74 -3.47 7.54
N ALA A 83 -7.66 -3.09 6.64
CA ALA A 83 -8.32 -1.79 6.65
C ALA A 83 -9.65 -1.84 7.40
N GLU A 84 -9.99 -0.70 8.00
CA GLU A 84 -11.27 -0.47 8.64
C GLU A 84 -12.45 -0.86 7.73
N PRO A 85 -13.53 -1.42 8.30
CA PRO A 85 -14.72 -1.72 7.54
C PRO A 85 -15.36 -0.44 6.97
N LYS A 86 -16.04 -0.56 5.82
CA LYS A 86 -16.76 0.58 5.21
C LYS A 86 -17.93 1.09 6.06
N ASN A 87 -18.44 0.26 6.98
CA ASN A 87 -19.54 0.55 7.89
C ASN A 87 -19.17 0.06 9.30
N ALA A 88 -19.76 0.64 10.34
CA ALA A 88 -19.41 0.34 11.73
C ALA A 88 -19.57 -1.13 12.15
N ASP A 89 -20.49 -1.87 11.52
CA ASP A 89 -20.75 -3.29 11.79
C ASP A 89 -20.10 -4.23 10.76
N GLY A 90 -19.19 -3.72 9.93
CA GLY A 90 -18.56 -4.50 8.86
C GLY A 90 -17.31 -5.24 9.32
N GLU A 91 -16.87 -6.20 8.49
CA GLU A 91 -15.58 -6.86 8.65
C GLU A 91 -14.44 -6.00 8.11
N TYR A 92 -13.30 -6.07 8.78
CA TYR A 92 -12.04 -5.53 8.30
C TYR A 92 -11.66 -6.21 6.98
N THR A 93 -11.13 -5.42 6.05
CA THR A 93 -10.75 -5.90 4.72
C THR A 93 -9.26 -6.20 4.67
N ARG A 94 -8.90 -7.37 4.16
CA ARG A 94 -7.51 -7.76 3.83
C ARG A 94 -7.00 -6.85 2.70
N VAL A 95 -6.05 -5.96 2.99
CA VAL A 95 -5.59 -4.95 2.03
C VAL A 95 -4.40 -5.44 1.24
N ALA A 96 -3.38 -5.95 1.93
CA ALA A 96 -2.18 -6.46 1.30
C ALA A 96 -1.44 -7.43 2.22
N GLU A 97 -0.78 -8.41 1.61
CA GLU A 97 0.25 -9.24 2.25
C GLU A 97 1.59 -8.51 2.22
N LEU A 98 2.29 -8.48 3.35
CA LEU A 98 3.62 -7.92 3.46
C LEU A 98 4.65 -8.90 2.87
N ASP A 99 5.64 -8.38 2.16
CA ASP A 99 6.82 -9.16 1.84
C ASP A 99 7.61 -9.57 3.10
N GLU A 100 8.59 -10.47 2.94
CA GLU A 100 9.40 -10.96 4.06
C GLU A 100 10.11 -9.83 4.80
N ASP A 101 10.63 -8.84 4.06
CA ASP A 101 11.26 -7.64 4.63
C ASP A 101 10.24 -6.81 5.43
N GLY A 102 9.02 -6.66 4.92
CA GLY A 102 7.92 -5.98 5.60
C GLY A 102 7.45 -6.69 6.85
N LYS A 103 7.34 -8.03 6.80
CA LYS A 103 7.03 -8.86 7.97
C LYS A 103 8.09 -8.69 9.06
N GLU A 104 9.37 -8.75 8.71
CA GLU A 104 10.45 -8.54 9.67
C GLU A 104 10.39 -7.13 10.30
N LYS A 105 10.13 -6.10 9.50
CA LYS A 105 9.94 -4.73 10.01
C LYS A 105 8.73 -4.60 10.94
N ALA A 106 7.62 -5.25 10.61
CA ALA A 106 6.43 -5.28 11.47
C ALA A 106 6.72 -5.96 12.81
N ILE A 107 7.42 -7.11 12.80
CA ILE A 107 7.84 -7.81 14.02
C ILE A 107 8.78 -6.93 14.86
N MET A 108 9.74 -6.25 14.23
CA MET A 108 10.64 -5.33 14.93
C MET A 108 9.88 -4.18 15.59
N LEU A 109 8.93 -3.57 14.87
CA LEU A 109 8.10 -2.50 15.43
C LEU A 109 7.24 -3.03 16.59
N ALA A 110 6.57 -4.17 16.40
CA ALA A 110 5.75 -4.81 17.44
C ALA A 110 6.55 -5.11 18.72
N ARG A 111 7.79 -5.60 18.59
CA ARG A 111 8.69 -5.83 19.74
C ARG A 111 9.16 -4.54 20.43
N SER A 112 9.19 -3.43 19.71
CA SER A 112 9.60 -2.13 20.27
C SER A 112 8.49 -1.45 21.08
N VAL A 113 7.22 -1.66 20.70
CA VAL A 113 6.05 -1.05 21.35
C VAL A 113 5.27 -2.00 22.26
N GLY A 114 5.53 -3.30 22.15
CA GLY A 114 4.79 -4.34 22.86
C GLY A 114 5.34 -4.70 24.22
N SER A 115 4.48 -5.38 25.00
CA SER A 115 4.82 -6.06 26.24
C SER A 115 4.80 -7.57 26.01
N CYS A 116 5.96 -8.14 25.67
CA CYS A 116 6.11 -9.55 25.30
C CYS A 116 7.46 -10.12 25.76
N SER A 117 7.63 -11.44 25.65
CA SER A 117 8.82 -12.13 26.16
C SER A 117 10.09 -11.83 25.35
N THR A 118 9.93 -11.52 24.06
CA THR A 118 11.02 -11.12 23.15
C THR A 118 11.06 -9.62 22.87
N CYS A 119 10.23 -8.82 23.55
CA CYS A 119 10.18 -7.38 23.37
C CYS A 119 11.42 -6.73 23.99
N THR A 120 11.98 -5.75 23.27
CA THR A 120 13.25 -5.09 23.64
C THR A 120 13.06 -3.63 24.02
N GLY A 121 11.86 -3.08 23.81
CA GLY A 121 11.49 -1.72 24.20
C GLY A 121 10.75 -1.65 25.53
N ASP A 122 10.51 -0.42 25.99
CA ASP A 122 9.73 -0.11 27.20
C ASP A 122 8.21 -0.02 26.94
N GLY A 123 7.75 -0.58 25.82
CA GLY A 123 6.36 -0.54 25.39
C GLY A 123 5.42 -1.35 26.29
N ASP A 124 4.14 -0.97 26.31
CA ASP A 124 3.11 -1.60 27.13
C ASP A 124 1.94 -2.17 26.31
N GLN A 125 2.03 -2.11 24.97
CA GLN A 125 0.98 -2.62 24.11
C GLN A 125 0.86 -4.14 24.24
N ARG A 126 -0.36 -4.64 24.43
CA ARG A 126 -0.62 -6.09 24.59
C ARG A 126 -1.35 -6.71 23.42
N LYS A 127 -2.15 -5.90 22.71
CA LYS A 127 -3.06 -6.34 21.64
C LYS A 127 -3.31 -5.23 20.63
N GLY A 128 -3.93 -5.59 19.52
CA GLY A 128 -4.40 -4.67 18.49
C GLY A 128 -3.26 -3.89 17.86
N PHE A 129 -2.22 -4.61 17.42
CA PHE A 129 -1.05 -3.97 16.82
C PHE A 129 -1.43 -3.31 15.50
N ARG A 130 -1.24 -1.99 15.44
CA ARG A 130 -1.50 -1.16 14.27
C ARG A 130 -0.19 -0.55 13.78
N ALA A 131 -0.08 -0.42 12.46
CA ALA A 131 1.06 0.22 11.83
C ALA A 131 0.66 0.90 10.52
N THR A 132 1.50 1.82 10.09
CA THR A 132 1.48 2.38 8.75
C THR A 132 2.53 1.68 7.89
N VAL A 133 2.08 1.07 6.81
CA VAL A 133 2.92 0.35 5.85
C VAL A 133 3.05 1.18 4.58
N LYS A 134 4.29 1.37 4.13
CA LYS A 134 4.62 2.02 2.85
C LYS A 134 5.41 1.06 1.98
N GLY A 135 5.22 1.16 0.68
CA GLY A 135 5.92 0.31 -0.27
C GLY A 135 5.43 0.51 -1.70
N THR A 136 5.55 -0.54 -2.50
CA THR A 136 4.96 -0.61 -3.83
C THR A 136 4.24 -1.93 -4.01
N LEU A 137 3.10 -1.96 -4.68
CA LEU A 137 2.44 -3.23 -5.00
C LEU A 137 3.35 -4.10 -5.88
N ASP A 138 3.44 -5.39 -5.54
CA ASP A 138 4.19 -6.37 -6.32
C ASP A 138 3.46 -6.61 -7.65
N PRO A 139 4.07 -6.27 -8.81
CA PRO A 139 3.40 -6.39 -10.10
C PRO A 139 3.22 -7.86 -10.53
N THR A 140 3.80 -8.82 -9.80
CA THR A 140 3.67 -10.24 -10.08
C THR A 140 2.45 -10.86 -9.40
N THR A 141 1.81 -10.17 -8.45
CA THR A 141 0.61 -10.70 -7.78
C THR A 141 -0.59 -10.62 -8.72
N THR A 142 -1.35 -11.71 -8.81
CA THR A 142 -2.60 -11.72 -9.59
C THR A 142 -3.72 -11.07 -8.78
N LEU A 143 -4.59 -10.29 -9.43
CA LEU A 143 -5.70 -9.57 -8.78
C LEU A 143 -6.80 -10.48 -8.19
N ALA A 144 -6.64 -11.81 -8.26
CA ALA A 144 -7.58 -12.78 -7.69
C ALA A 144 -7.32 -13.06 -6.19
N GLU A 145 -6.19 -12.61 -5.66
CA GLU A 145 -5.73 -12.84 -4.29
C GLU A 145 -5.51 -11.50 -3.57
N VAL A 146 -5.29 -11.54 -2.25
CA VAL A 146 -4.80 -10.37 -1.51
C VAL A 146 -3.49 -9.92 -2.15
N PRO A 147 -3.37 -8.66 -2.62
CA PRO A 147 -2.17 -8.23 -3.33
C PRO A 147 -0.96 -8.22 -2.39
N ARG A 148 0.23 -8.49 -2.91
CA ARG A 148 1.46 -8.40 -2.11
C ARG A 148 2.07 -7.01 -2.24
N VAL A 149 2.65 -6.50 -1.16
CA VAL A 149 3.40 -5.24 -1.16
C VAL A 149 4.89 -5.51 -0.93
N LEU A 150 5.73 -4.89 -1.76
CA LEU A 150 7.16 -4.76 -1.54
C LEU A 150 7.37 -3.63 -0.54
N VAL A 151 7.60 -3.95 0.74
CA VAL A 151 7.55 -2.97 1.83
C VAL A 151 8.86 -2.20 1.94
N THR A 152 8.77 -0.87 1.90
CA THR A 152 9.90 0.01 2.15
C THR A 152 9.99 0.41 3.62
N GLU A 153 8.84 0.69 4.26
CA GLU A 153 8.77 1.15 5.65
C GLU A 153 7.56 0.56 6.38
N VAL A 154 7.77 0.21 7.66
CA VAL A 154 6.70 -0.03 8.63
C VAL A 154 6.89 0.95 9.78
N LEU A 155 5.90 1.79 10.02
CA LEU A 155 5.96 2.92 10.94
C LEU A 155 4.84 2.82 11.99
N PRO A 156 4.98 3.51 13.14
CA PRO A 156 3.87 3.68 14.06
C PRO A 156 2.62 4.22 13.35
N ASP A 157 1.44 3.77 13.75
CA ASP A 157 0.13 4.18 13.19
C ASP A 157 -0.16 5.69 13.31
N THR A 158 0.57 6.39 14.19
CA THR A 158 0.58 7.85 14.29
C THR A 158 1.19 8.57 13.08
N VAL A 159 1.93 7.86 12.21
CA VAL A 159 2.49 8.44 10.98
C VAL A 159 1.48 8.26 9.85
N PRO A 160 0.78 9.32 9.40
CA PRO A 160 -0.26 9.15 8.40
C PRO A 160 0.31 8.76 7.02
N CYS A 161 -0.51 8.07 6.24
CA CYS A 161 -0.32 8.03 4.80
C CYS A 161 -0.56 9.44 4.23
N PRO A 162 0.34 9.96 3.40
CA PRO A 162 0.05 11.21 2.69
C PRO A 162 -1.17 10.98 1.81
N ASP A 163 -2.18 11.85 1.94
CA ASP A 163 -3.25 11.88 0.96
C ASP A 163 -2.62 12.05 -0.43
N ALA A 164 -3.08 11.26 -1.40
CA ALA A 164 -2.75 11.51 -2.80
C ALA A 164 -2.99 13.01 -3.06
N PRO A 165 -2.04 13.74 -3.68
CA PRO A 165 -2.22 15.16 -3.91
C PRO A 165 -3.53 15.36 -4.64
N THR A 166 -4.50 16.00 -3.97
CA THR A 166 -5.75 16.39 -4.59
C THR A 166 -5.36 17.36 -5.69
N VAL A 167 -5.38 16.90 -6.94
CA VAL A 167 -5.35 17.81 -8.08
C VAL A 167 -6.60 18.66 -7.90
N ALA A 168 -6.41 19.89 -7.41
CA ALA A 168 -7.49 20.85 -7.35
C ALA A 168 -8.12 20.91 -8.76
N PRO A 169 -9.44 20.83 -8.91
CA PRO A 169 -10.08 21.02 -10.20
C PRO A 169 -9.92 22.50 -10.59
N GLY A 170 -8.75 22.81 -11.15
CA GLY A 170 -8.31 24.14 -11.53
C GLY A 170 -8.20 24.26 -13.03
N THR A 171 -9.35 24.57 -13.65
CA THR A 171 -9.48 25.42 -14.84
C THR A 171 -8.52 25.17 -16.01
N THR A 172 -8.80 24.15 -16.81
CA THR A 172 -8.58 24.26 -18.25
C THR A 172 -9.65 25.18 -18.82
N SER A 173 -9.28 26.43 -19.05
CA SER A 173 -10.07 27.36 -19.85
C SER A 173 -10.23 26.77 -21.25
N ALA A 174 -11.47 26.46 -21.62
CA ALA A 174 -11.83 26.07 -22.97
C ALA A 174 -11.53 27.23 -23.94
N PRO A 175 -10.83 26.99 -25.07
CA PRO A 175 -10.95 27.89 -26.21
C PRO A 175 -12.31 27.63 -26.87
N THR A 176 -13.16 28.65 -26.85
CA THR A 176 -14.43 28.71 -27.58
C THR A 176 -14.20 28.62 -29.08
N ALA A 177 -14.81 27.64 -29.73
CA ALA A 177 -15.32 27.77 -31.09
C ALA A 177 -16.67 27.03 -31.18
N ALA A 178 -17.74 27.83 -31.27
CA ALA A 178 -19.00 27.46 -31.92
C ALA A 178 -18.71 27.01 -33.38
N SER A 179 -19.51 26.26 -34.13
CA SER A 179 -20.93 25.91 -34.21
C SER A 179 -20.98 24.55 -34.95
N ASP A 180 -21.98 23.69 -34.94
CA ASP A 180 -23.37 23.86 -35.35
C ASP A 180 -24.15 22.61 -34.96
N ALA A 181 -25.39 22.82 -34.53
CA ALA A 181 -26.37 21.77 -34.37
C ALA A 181 -26.90 21.30 -35.74
N ASN A 182 -27.27 20.02 -35.78
CA ASN A 182 -28.36 19.47 -36.59
C ASN A 182 -28.06 19.15 -38.07
N LYS A 183 -27.76 17.88 -38.35
CA LYS A 183 -28.28 17.22 -39.56
C LYS A 183 -28.44 15.70 -39.36
N LEU A 184 -29.71 15.32 -39.23
CA LEU A 184 -30.38 14.09 -39.68
C LEU A 184 -29.52 12.93 -40.22
N SER A 185 -29.75 11.76 -39.61
CA SER A 185 -30.28 10.54 -40.24
C SER A 185 -29.91 10.24 -41.69
N GLN A 186 -29.08 9.20 -41.85
CA GLN A 186 -28.68 8.40 -43.04
C GLN A 186 -27.16 8.30 -42.94
N VAL A 187 -26.53 7.14 -42.79
CA VAL A 187 -26.47 6.10 -43.81
C VAL A 187 -26.26 4.74 -43.11
N VAL A 188 -27.23 3.86 -43.32
CA VAL A 188 -27.08 2.40 -43.21
C VAL A 188 -26.06 1.95 -44.26
N SER A 189 -25.17 1.02 -43.90
CA SER A 189 -24.74 -0.14 -44.71
C SER A 189 -23.22 -0.35 -44.79
N VAL A 190 -22.86 -1.64 -44.74
CA VAL A 190 -21.59 -2.28 -45.13
C VAL A 190 -20.44 -2.07 -44.14
N SER A 191 -20.13 -3.00 -43.23
CA SER A 191 -19.47 -4.28 -43.57
C SER A 191 -19.54 -5.25 -42.40
N LEU A 192 -20.49 -6.18 -42.41
CA LEU A 192 -20.46 -7.38 -41.59
C LEU A 192 -20.75 -8.57 -42.50
N ALA A 193 -19.71 -9.04 -43.19
CA ALA A 193 -19.74 -10.27 -43.97
C ALA A 193 -18.30 -10.69 -44.25
N PHE A 194 -17.78 -11.64 -43.48
CA PHE A 194 -16.88 -12.71 -43.92
C PHE A 194 -16.49 -13.52 -42.69
N MET A 195 -17.30 -14.52 -42.36
CA MET A 195 -16.86 -15.85 -41.96
C MET A 195 -18.09 -16.72 -41.71
N LEU A 196 -18.04 -17.95 -42.26
CA LEU A 196 -18.93 -19.10 -42.02
C LEU A 196 -20.11 -19.31 -42.99
N VAL A 197 -19.82 -19.86 -44.18
CA VAL A 197 -20.63 -20.90 -44.85
C VAL A 197 -19.65 -21.80 -45.63
N GLY A 198 -19.65 -23.12 -45.53
CA GLY A 198 -20.60 -23.98 -44.84
C GLY A 198 -20.22 -25.45 -44.89
N ALA A 199 -20.97 -26.20 -44.09
CA ALA A 199 -21.07 -27.65 -44.16
C ALA A 199 -22.57 -27.99 -44.06
N PHE A 200 -23.12 -28.60 -45.11
CA PHE A 200 -24.41 -29.31 -45.15
C PHE A 200 -24.25 -30.38 -46.26
N VAL A 201 -24.05 -31.68 -45.99
CA VAL A 201 -24.92 -32.73 -45.40
C VAL A 201 -25.53 -33.65 -46.49
N GLN A 202 -25.13 -34.92 -46.37
CA GLN A 202 -25.74 -36.23 -46.67
C GLN A 202 -26.20 -36.75 -48.05
N SER A 203 -25.70 -37.98 -48.29
CA SER A 203 -26.33 -39.21 -48.80
C SER A 203 -26.79 -39.37 -50.25
N LEU A 204 -26.07 -40.28 -50.93
CA LEU A 204 -26.60 -41.49 -51.58
C LEU A 204 -25.71 -42.68 -51.19
#